data_AF-X0YWG3-F1
#
_entry.id   AF-X0YWG3-F1
#
_cell.length_a   1.000
_cell.length_b   1.000
_cell.length_c   1.000
_cell.angle_alpha   90.00
_cell.angle_beta   90.00
_cell.angle_gamma   90.00
#
_symmetry.space_group_name_H-M   'P 1'
#
loop_
_entity.id
_entity.type
_entity.pdbx_description
1 polymer ?
#
loop_
_entity_poly.entity_id
_entity_poly.type
_entity_poly.pdbx_seq_one_letter_code
_entity_poly.pdbx_strand_id
1 'polypeptide(L)'
;MCEWIKKNLGYDIPLHFSRFSPAYKLTKLPPTPIGTLEKAYDIAKNFGLYYVTIGNVPGHKYNSTFCPNCSKCLIHQKNLNFHQI
;
A
#
# COMPACT_ATOMS: atom_id res chain seq x y z
N MET A 1 -0.72 -1.87 15.31
CA MET A 1 -1.57 -1.11 14.36
C MET A 1 -2.61 -1.99 13.70
N CYS A 2 -2.24 -3.00 12.90
CA CYS A 2 -3.20 -3.83 12.15
C CYS A 2 -4.24 -4.53 13.04
N GLU A 3 -3.81 -5.06 14.19
CA GLU A 3 -4.70 -5.62 15.21
C GLU A 3 -5.76 -4.60 15.68
N TRP A 4 -5.33 -3.37 15.98
CA TRP A 4 -6.23 -2.32 16.44
C TRP A 4 -7.25 -1.95 15.35
N ILE A 5 -6.81 -1.82 14.10
CA ILE A 5 -7.70 -1.53 12.96
C ILE A 5 -8.75 -2.63 12.84
N LYS A 6 -8.32 -3.90 12.80
CA LYS A 6 -9.24 -5.03 12.70
C LYS A 6 -10.24 -5.07 13.85
N LYS A 7 -9.77 -4.88 15.09
CA LYS A 7 -10.60 -4.97 16.29
C LYS A 7 -11.64 -3.85 16.40
N ASN A 8 -11.29 -2.64 15.96
CA ASN A 8 -12.11 -1.46 16.21
C ASN A 8 -12.83 -0.92 14.97
N LEU A 9 -12.30 -1.15 13.76
CA LEU A 9 -12.86 -0.63 12.52
C LEU A 9 -13.40 -1.72 11.59
N GLY A 10 -12.92 -2.97 11.72
CA GLY A 10 -13.32 -4.09 10.87
C GLY A 10 -12.22 -4.56 9.92
N TYR A 11 -12.42 -5.72 9.31
CA TYR A 11 -11.46 -6.35 8.39
C TYR A 11 -11.59 -5.85 6.93
N ASP A 12 -12.72 -5.23 6.61
CA ASP A 12 -13.11 -4.69 5.31
C ASP A 12 -12.66 -3.23 5.11
N ILE A 13 -12.05 -2.63 6.12
CA ILE A 13 -11.49 -1.28 6.02
C ILE A 13 -10.20 -1.29 5.21
N PRO A 14 -10.08 -0.42 4.18
CA PRO A 14 -8.89 -0.34 3.37
C PRO A 14 -7.71 0.25 4.14
N LEU A 15 -6.55 -0.39 4.01
CA LEU A 15 -5.27 0.08 4.53
C LEU A 15 -4.31 0.36 3.36
N HIS A 16 -3.85 1.60 3.28
CA HIS A 16 -2.95 2.05 2.21
C HIS A 16 -1.60 2.49 2.78
N PHE A 17 -0.52 1.81 2.38
CA PHE A 17 0.84 2.21 2.69
C PHE A 17 1.40 3.08 1.58
N SER A 18 1.58 4.37 1.85
CA SER A 18 2.19 5.29 0.90
C SER A 18 3.71 5.30 1.04
N ARG A 19 4.45 5.01 -0.03
CA ARG A 19 5.92 5.13 -0.02
C ARG A 19 6.35 6.58 0.17
N PHE A 20 7.23 6.80 1.13
CA PHE A 20 7.93 8.08 1.27
C PHE A 20 8.87 8.30 0.09
N SER A 21 8.74 9.47 -0.54
CA SER A 21 9.62 9.98 -1.58
C SER A 21 10.26 11.28 -1.09
N PRO A 22 11.59 11.41 -1.10
CA PRO A 22 12.27 12.62 -0.64
C PRO A 22 11.83 13.83 -1.48
N ALA A 23 11.34 14.87 -0.80
CA ALA A 23 10.84 16.09 -1.43
C ALA A 23 10.95 17.29 -0.48
N TYR A 24 10.91 18.49 -1.05
CA TYR A 24 10.93 19.76 -0.32
C TYR A 24 12.09 19.85 0.70
N LYS A 25 11.79 19.98 2.00
CA LYS A 25 12.79 20.10 3.08
C LYS A 25 13.38 18.75 3.53
N LEU A 26 12.83 17.62 3.09
CA LEU A 26 13.22 16.27 3.52
C LEU A 26 13.93 15.49 2.40
N THR A 27 14.92 16.13 1.76
CA THR A 27 15.69 15.55 0.64
C THR A 27 16.88 14.69 1.08
N LYS A 28 17.30 14.79 2.35
CA LYS A 28 18.47 14.07 2.88
C LYS A 28 18.18 12.64 3.36
N LEU A 29 16.91 12.25 3.43
CA LEU A 29 16.51 10.91 3.80
C LEU A 29 16.31 10.06 2.54
N PRO A 30 16.63 8.76 2.57
CA PRO A 30 16.31 7.88 1.45
C PRO A 30 14.79 7.65 1.36
N PRO A 31 14.24 7.33 0.17
CA PRO A 31 12.88 6.85 0.07
C PRO A 31 12.70 5.58 0.90
N THR A 32 11.49 5.31 1.41
CA THR A 32 11.24 4.05 2.12
C THR A 32 11.57 2.86 1.21
N PRO A 33 12.39 1.89 1.67
CA PRO A 33 12.68 0.69 0.88
C PRO A 33 11.40 -0.09 0.57
N ILE A 34 11.30 -0.62 -0.65
CA ILE A 34 10.13 -1.39 -1.09
C ILE A 34 9.93 -2.61 -0.19
N GLY A 35 11.01 -3.33 0.15
CA GLY A 35 10.92 -4.48 1.05
C GLY A 35 10.37 -4.17 2.44
N THR A 36 10.49 -2.93 2.92
CA THR A 36 9.83 -2.50 4.17
C THR A 36 8.32 -2.40 4.00
N LEU A 37 7.85 -1.89 2.85
CA LEU A 37 6.44 -1.78 2.52
C LEU A 37 5.82 -3.16 2.27
N GLU A 38 6.54 -4.06 1.60
CA GLU A 38 6.11 -5.45 1.39
C GLU A 38 5.94 -6.18 2.73
N LYS A 39 6.90 -6.04 3.66
CA LYS A 39 6.75 -6.59 5.02
C LYS A 39 5.52 -6.03 5.74
N ALA A 40 5.26 -4.73 5.62
CA ALA A 40 4.08 -4.12 6.22
C ALA A 40 2.77 -4.64 5.60
N TYR A 41 2.75 -4.83 4.27
CA TYR A 41 1.65 -5.46 3.55
C TYR A 41 1.40 -6.88 4.04
N ASP A 42 2.44 -7.71 4.14
CA ASP A 42 2.32 -9.10 4.59
C ASP A 42 1.77 -9.18 6.02
N ILE A 43 2.26 -8.34 6.92
CA ILE A 43 1.74 -8.24 8.29
C ILE A 43 0.25 -7.90 8.26
N ALA A 44 -0.16 -6.86 7.54
CA ALA A 44 -1.57 -6.46 7.44
C ALA A 44 -2.48 -7.56 6.86
N LYS A 45 -2.01 -8.28 5.83
CA LYS A 45 -2.72 -9.43 5.26
C LYS A 45 -2.81 -10.59 6.25
N ASN A 46 -1.74 -10.91 6.98
CA ASN A 46 -1.72 -11.97 7.99
C ASN A 46 -2.65 -11.67 9.18
N PHE A 47 -2.84 -10.40 9.52
CA PHE A 47 -3.86 -10.00 10.50
C PHE A 47 -5.30 -10.17 9.99
N GLY A 48 -5.50 -10.35 8.69
CA GLY A 48 -6.80 -10.61 8.07
C GLY A 48 -7.47 -9.39 7.46
N LEU A 49 -6.74 -8.30 7.20
CA LEU A 49 -7.29 -7.16 6.47
C LEU A 49 -7.48 -7.51 4.99
N TYR A 50 -8.64 -7.18 4.42
CA TYR A 50 -9.01 -7.57 3.06
C TYR A 50 -8.29 -6.72 2.02
N TYR A 51 -8.40 -5.41 2.16
CA TYR A 51 -7.93 -4.44 1.17
C TYR A 51 -6.67 -3.73 1.68
N VAL A 52 -5.51 -4.32 1.39
CA VAL A 52 -4.21 -3.72 1.71
C VAL A 52 -3.54 -3.34 0.41
N THR A 53 -2.97 -2.13 0.31
CA THR A 53 -2.26 -1.68 -0.89
C THR A 53 -0.99 -0.90 -0.57
N ILE A 54 -0.06 -0.86 -1.53
CA ILE A 54 1.16 -0.06 -1.49
C ILE A 54 1.09 0.98 -2.61
N GLY A 55 1.08 2.25 -2.25
CA GLY A 55 1.09 3.40 -3.15
C GLY A 55 2.48 4.02 -3.33
N ASN A 56 2.58 4.96 -4.27
CA ASN A 56 3.83 5.63 -4.66
C ASN A 56 4.95 4.66 -5.09
N VAL A 57 4.56 3.49 -5.58
CA VAL A 57 5.43 2.52 -6.26
C VAL A 57 4.77 2.16 -7.58
N PRO A 58 4.99 2.95 -8.65
CA PRO A 58 4.40 2.68 -9.96
C PRO A 58 4.70 1.26 -10.44
N GLY A 59 3.70 0.59 -11.02
CA GLY A 59 3.81 -0.79 -11.49
C GLY A 59 3.91 -1.88 -10.41
N HIS A 60 3.82 -1.55 -9.12
CA HIS A 60 3.94 -2.55 -8.07
C HIS A 60 2.72 -3.47 -7.99
N LYS A 61 2.94 -4.79 -7.84
CA LYS A 61 1.88 -5.81 -7.75
C LYS A 61 0.83 -5.54 -6.67
N TYR A 62 1.23 -4.89 -5.57
CA TYR A 62 0.34 -4.55 -4.45
C TYR A 62 -0.26 -3.13 -4.55
N ASN A 63 -0.14 -2.44 -5.68
CA ASN A 63 -0.78 -1.13 -5.87
C ASN A 63 -2.28 -1.23 -6.20
N SER A 64 -2.72 -2.41 -6.63
CA SER A 64 -4.07 -2.66 -7.13
C SER A 64 -4.90 -3.34 -6.05
N THR A 65 -6.21 -3.11 -6.08
CA THR A 65 -7.15 -3.72 -5.14
C THR A 65 -7.79 -4.95 -5.77
N PHE A 66 -7.82 -6.04 -5.01
CA PHE A 66 -8.39 -7.32 -5.44
C PHE A 66 -9.59 -7.71 -4.57
N CYS A 67 -10.53 -8.43 -5.15
CA CYS A 67 -11.67 -8.97 -4.43
C CYS A 67 -11.22 -10.05 -3.43
N PRO A 68 -11.57 -9.96 -2.14
CA PRO A 68 -11.19 -10.97 -1.16
C PRO A 68 -11.85 -12.34 -1.40
N ASN A 69 -12.97 -12.38 -2.12
CA ASN A 69 -13.72 -13.62 -2.38
C ASN A 69 -13.26 -14.38 -3.62
N CYS A 70 -12.93 -13.66 -4.70
CA CYS A 70 -12.61 -14.28 -6.00
C CYS A 70 -11.26 -13.86 -6.59
N SER A 71 -10.47 -13.05 -5.86
CA SER A 71 -9.16 -12.54 -6.28
C SER A 71 -9.15 -11.73 -7.58
N LYS A 72 -10.31 -11.39 -8.14
CA LYS A 72 -10.41 -10.54 -9.33
C LYS A 72 -9.92 -9.13 -9.01
N CYS A 73 -9.13 -8.55 -9.91
CA CYS A 73 -8.73 -7.14 -9.81
C CYS A 73 -9.99 -6.25 -9.89
N LEU A 74 -10.23 -5.47 -8.85
CA LEU A 74 -11.35 -4.53 -8.75
C LEU A 74 -10.92 -3.13 -9.20
N ILE A 75 -9.79 -2.67 -8.69
CA ILE A 75 -9.20 -1.37 -9.02
C ILE A 75 -7.79 -1.62 -9.48
N HIS A 76 -7.57 -1.37 -10.77
CA HIS A 76 -6.24 -1.42 -11.34
C HIS A 76 -5.63 -0.01 -11.32
N GLN A 77 -4.65 0.21 -10.44
CA GLN A 77 -3.93 1.48 -10.42
C GLN A 77 -2.82 1.47 -11.47
N LYS A 78 -3.07 2.19 -12.57
CA LYS A 78 -2.04 2.51 -13.56
C LYS A 78 -1.30 3.79 -13.14
N ASN A 79 0.02 3.71 -13.23
CA ASN A 79 1.07 4.71 -13.01
C ASN A 79 0.65 6.17 -12.76
N LEU A 80 1.31 6.80 -11.78
CA LEU A 80 1.50 8.25 -11.74
C LEU A 80 2.44 8.65 -12.88
N ASN A 81 1.92 9.33 -13.92
CA ASN A 81 2.74 9.97 -14.94
C ASN A 81 3.43 11.18 -14.30
N PHE A 82 4.64 11.00 -13.78
CA PHE A 82 5.54 12.11 -13.56
C PHE A 82 6.08 12.53 -14.92
N HIS A 83 5.42 13.48 -15.57
CA HIS A 83 6.08 14.26 -16.62
C HIS A 83 7.31 14.91 -15.97
N GLN A 84 8.50 14.47 -16.37
CA GLN A 84 9.75 15.18 -16.11
C GLN A 84 9.57 16.61 -16.64
N ILE A 85 9.57 17.57 -15.71
CA ILE A 85 9.83 18.99 -16.00
C ILE A 85 11.33 19.19 -15.82
#